data_AF-A0A7X0JP19-F1
#
_entry.id   AF-A0A7X0JP19-F1
#
_cell.length_a   1.000
_cell.length_b   1.000
_cell.length_c   1.000
_cell.angle_alpha   90.00
_cell.angle_beta   90.00
_cell.angle_gamma   90.00
#
_symmetry.space_group_name_H-M   'P 1'
#
loop_
_entity.id
_entity.type
_entity.pdbx_description
1 polymer ?
#
loop_
_entity_poly.entity_id
_entity_poly.type
_entity_poly.pdbx_seq_one_letter_code
_entity_poly.pdbx_strand_id
1 'polypeptide(L)'
;MNGNEKLWLCPVNEPSLYPVIAGIPRHGAVEMAVLMAKVARDHHPDVGILTNDPITGVGELQFEATDAIVSAVDVDVVGVNYYPHTARTSLVKVLLATWRRYRKPIMVSETSWHDGHPIHHRRYPGLNKGGWLRHVLEQVDIAVFHGAVVAGVCWYPIVDCPPWHRPFSGDRWSHGLIRSDLSVDPNLSAELAALRFRAAA
;
A
#
# COMPACT_ATOMS: atom_id res chain seq x y z
N MET A 1 -2.09 -25.18 -2.08
CA MET A 1 -2.44 -24.28 -0.99
C MET A 1 -2.18 -25.03 0.31
N ASN A 2 -1.16 -24.63 1.06
CA ASN A 2 -0.93 -25.18 2.40
C ASN A 2 -1.94 -24.51 3.33
N GLY A 3 -2.63 -25.27 4.18
CA GLY A 3 -3.85 -24.89 4.91
C GLY A 3 -3.75 -23.80 5.99
N ASN A 4 -2.90 -22.77 5.81
CA ASN A 4 -2.76 -21.61 6.68
C ASN A 4 -2.89 -20.25 5.95
N GLU A 5 -3.12 -20.24 4.63
CA GLU A 5 -3.30 -19.00 3.87
C GLU A 5 -4.72 -18.44 4.10
N LYS A 6 -4.80 -17.34 4.86
CA LYS A 6 -6.06 -16.60 5.07
C LYS A 6 -6.28 -15.65 3.88
N LEU A 7 -7.40 -15.82 3.17
CA LEU A 7 -7.84 -14.85 2.17
C LEU A 7 -8.19 -13.53 2.87
N TRP A 8 -7.71 -12.41 2.33
CA TRP A 8 -8.10 -11.07 2.78
C TRP A 8 -8.87 -10.35 1.70
N LEU A 9 -9.96 -9.69 2.12
CA LEU A 9 -10.77 -8.83 1.29
C LEU A 9 -10.52 -7.38 1.70
N CYS A 10 -10.23 -6.54 0.71
CA CYS A 10 -10.14 -5.10 0.85
C CYS A 10 -11.48 -4.50 0.41
N PRO A 11 -12.39 -4.15 1.34
CA PRO A 11 -13.74 -3.73 0.98
C PRO A 11 -13.78 -2.35 0.33
N VAL A 12 -12.78 -1.50 0.59
CA VAL A 12 -12.70 -0.13 0.09
C VAL A 12 -11.25 0.30 -0.06
N ASN A 13 -10.93 0.94 -1.19
CA ASN A 13 -9.61 1.42 -1.53
C ASN A 13 -9.49 2.93 -1.31
N GLU A 14 -8.56 3.37 -0.47
CA GLU A 14 -8.18 4.78 -0.25
C GLU A 14 -9.36 5.73 0.06
N PRO A 15 -10.25 5.39 1.03
CA PRO A 15 -11.41 6.23 1.34
C PRO A 15 -11.03 7.66 1.74
N SER A 16 -9.83 7.89 2.28
CA SER A 16 -9.36 9.25 2.63
C SER A 16 -9.16 10.17 1.42
N LEU A 17 -9.02 9.62 0.21
CA LEU A 17 -8.87 10.40 -1.03
C LEU A 17 -10.20 10.76 -1.68
N TYR A 18 -11.30 10.09 -1.31
CA TYR A 18 -12.60 10.29 -1.96
C TYR A 18 -13.14 11.71 -1.88
N PRO A 19 -12.89 12.51 -0.81
CA PRO A 19 -13.31 13.90 -0.81
C PRO A 19 -12.71 14.73 -1.95
N VAL A 20 -11.48 14.41 -2.35
CA VAL A 20 -10.78 15.09 -3.44
C VAL A 20 -11.18 14.50 -4.79
N ILE A 21 -11.30 13.17 -4.89
CA ILE A 21 -11.51 12.48 -6.16
C ILE A 21 -12.99 12.52 -6.59
N ALA A 22 -13.91 12.31 -5.66
CA ALA A 22 -15.34 12.18 -5.92
C ALA A 22 -16.16 13.40 -5.46
N GLY A 23 -15.52 14.39 -4.82
CA GLY A 23 -16.20 15.60 -4.33
C GLY A 23 -17.19 15.35 -3.19
N ILE A 24 -17.09 14.20 -2.52
CA ILE A 24 -17.96 13.85 -1.39
C ILE A 24 -17.44 14.45 -0.09
N PRO A 25 -18.30 14.83 0.87
CA PRO A 25 -17.83 15.25 2.19
C PRO A 25 -17.00 14.15 2.88
N ARG A 26 -15.98 14.55 3.64
CA ARG A 26 -15.10 13.65 4.39
C ARG A 26 -15.86 12.67 5.28
N HIS A 27 -16.85 13.15 6.05
CA HIS A 27 -17.68 12.29 6.88
C HIS A 27 -18.43 11.24 6.05
N GLY A 28 -18.98 11.63 4.88
CA GLY A 28 -19.68 10.71 3.98
C GLY A 28 -18.74 9.66 3.37
N ALA A 29 -17.49 10.03 3.05
CA ALA A 29 -16.48 9.07 2.60
C ALA A 29 -16.17 8.01 3.67
N VAL A 30 -16.01 8.45 4.93
CA VAL A 30 -15.74 7.58 6.07
C VAL A 30 -16.94 6.68 6.39
N GLU A 31 -18.15 7.22 6.42
CA GLU A 31 -19.39 6.44 6.64
C GLU A 31 -19.59 5.37 5.58
N MET A 32 -19.37 5.72 4.31
CA MET A 32 -19.44 4.76 3.20
C MET A 32 -18.37 3.67 3.35
N ALA A 33 -17.13 4.03 3.70
CA ALA A 33 -16.05 3.06 3.92
C ALA A 33 -16.40 2.07 5.05
N VAL A 34 -16.95 2.57 6.15
CA VAL A 34 -17.44 1.74 7.27
C VAL A 34 -18.58 0.83 6.82
N LEU A 35 -19.55 1.34 6.05
CA LEU A 35 -20.66 0.54 5.53
C LEU A 35 -20.16 -0.60 4.63
N MET A 36 -19.26 -0.32 3.69
CA MET A 36 -18.67 -1.33 2.80
C MET A 36 -17.93 -2.41 3.62
N ALA A 37 -17.19 -2.01 4.65
CA ALA A 37 -16.49 -2.95 5.53
C ALA A 37 -17.44 -3.84 6.36
N LYS A 38 -18.55 -3.27 6.88
CA LYS A 38 -19.59 -4.03 7.59
C LYS A 38 -20.26 -5.04 6.68
N VAL A 39 -20.73 -4.61 5.52
CA VAL A 39 -21.36 -5.48 4.52
C VAL A 39 -20.42 -6.61 4.13
N ALA A 40 -19.14 -6.31 3.90
CA ALA A 40 -18.14 -7.33 3.60
C ALA A 40 -17.99 -8.36 4.73
N ARG A 41 -17.90 -7.92 5.99
CA ARG A 41 -17.79 -8.82 7.15
C ARG A 41 -19.05 -9.67 7.33
N ASP A 42 -20.24 -9.09 7.17
CA ASP A 42 -21.52 -9.77 7.33
C ASP A 42 -21.72 -10.87 6.28
N HIS A 43 -21.32 -10.62 5.04
CA HIS A 43 -21.44 -11.59 3.94
C HIS A 43 -20.29 -12.61 3.88
N HIS A 44 -19.13 -12.28 4.47
CA HIS A 44 -17.93 -13.11 4.42
C HIS A 44 -17.28 -13.25 5.81
N PRO A 45 -17.95 -13.89 6.79
CA PRO A 45 -17.45 -13.98 8.17
C PRO A 45 -16.09 -14.68 8.28
N ASP A 46 -15.80 -15.64 7.39
CA ASP A 46 -14.57 -16.44 7.42
C ASP A 46 -13.41 -15.82 6.62
N VAL A 47 -13.65 -14.75 5.87
CA VAL A 47 -12.63 -14.04 5.10
C VAL A 47 -12.04 -12.93 5.95
N GLY A 48 -10.72 -12.73 5.92
CA GLY A 48 -10.13 -11.64 6.67
C GLY A 48 -10.40 -10.29 6.03
N ILE A 49 -10.47 -9.22 6.83
CA ILE A 49 -10.64 -7.85 6.34
C ILE A 49 -9.30 -7.12 6.37
N LEU A 50 -8.95 -6.51 5.24
CA LEU A 50 -7.79 -5.65 5.07
C LEU A 50 -8.25 -4.21 4.81
N THR A 51 -7.81 -3.24 5.61
CA THR A 51 -7.99 -1.81 5.25
C THR A 51 -6.97 -1.40 4.20
N ASN A 52 -7.24 -0.34 3.43
CA ASN A 52 -6.28 0.17 2.47
C ASN A 52 -6.40 1.69 2.33
N ASP A 53 -5.41 2.44 2.81
CA ASP A 53 -5.44 3.91 2.81
C ASP A 53 -4.00 4.48 2.69
N PRO A 54 -3.81 5.68 2.11
CA PRO A 54 -2.52 6.35 2.03
C PRO A 54 -2.12 6.94 3.38
N ILE A 55 -1.44 6.14 4.19
CA ILE A 55 -0.87 6.56 5.48
C ILE A 55 0.54 7.09 5.25
N THR A 56 0.61 8.34 4.78
CA THR A 56 1.90 8.95 4.40
C THR A 56 2.62 9.65 5.56
N GLY A 57 1.97 9.76 6.72
CA GLY A 57 2.48 10.45 7.92
C GLY A 57 1.88 9.85 9.20
N VAL A 58 2.13 10.48 10.35
CA VAL A 58 1.69 9.99 11.68
C VAL A 58 0.66 10.88 12.37
N GLY A 59 0.04 11.81 11.64
CA GLY A 59 -1.00 12.69 12.19
C GLY A 59 -2.38 12.03 12.17
N GLU A 60 -3.26 12.42 13.10
CA GLU A 60 -4.60 11.81 13.27
C GLU A 60 -5.44 11.81 11.99
N LEU A 61 -5.39 12.87 11.18
CA LEU A 61 -6.12 12.94 9.90
C LEU A 61 -5.73 11.84 8.90
N GLN A 62 -4.53 11.26 9.01
CA GLN A 62 -4.11 10.15 8.14
C GLN A 62 -4.69 8.81 8.55
N PHE A 63 -5.19 8.70 9.79
CA PHE A 63 -5.74 7.47 10.34
C PHE A 63 -7.28 7.51 10.42
N GLU A 64 -7.91 8.68 10.29
CA GLU A 64 -9.36 8.88 10.46
C GLU A 64 -10.25 7.80 9.83
N ALA A 65 -10.07 7.50 8.55
CA ALA A 65 -10.90 6.50 7.88
C ALA A 65 -10.56 5.07 8.34
N THR A 66 -9.28 4.77 8.56
CA THR A 66 -8.83 3.48 9.09
C THR A 66 -9.34 3.26 10.51
N ASP A 67 -9.31 4.29 11.37
CA ASP A 67 -9.84 4.27 12.74
C ASP A 67 -11.32 3.95 12.76
N ALA A 68 -12.09 4.60 11.90
CA ALA A 68 -13.52 4.38 11.80
C ALA A 68 -13.84 2.94 11.39
N ILE A 69 -13.10 2.38 10.42
CA ILE A 69 -13.27 0.99 9.99
C ILE A 69 -12.88 0.02 11.11
N VAL A 70 -11.68 0.16 11.69
CA VAL A 70 -11.18 -0.72 12.76
C VAL A 70 -12.07 -0.67 14.01
N SER A 71 -12.69 0.48 14.29
CA SER A 71 -13.64 0.61 15.41
C SER A 71 -15.00 -0.04 15.13
N ALA A 72 -15.34 -0.25 13.85
CA ALA A 72 -16.66 -0.71 13.44
C ALA A 72 -16.71 -2.21 13.08
N VAL A 73 -15.60 -2.80 12.66
CA VAL A 73 -15.48 -4.21 12.29
C VAL A 73 -14.16 -4.80 12.75
N ASP A 74 -14.12 -6.11 13.02
CA ASP A 74 -12.84 -6.79 13.29
C ASP A 74 -11.99 -6.84 12.02
N VAL A 75 -10.96 -6.01 11.99
CA VAL A 75 -9.95 -5.94 10.92
C VAL A 75 -8.82 -6.92 11.22
N ASP A 76 -8.40 -7.67 10.21
CA ASP A 76 -7.33 -8.66 10.32
C ASP A 76 -5.96 -8.04 10.02
N VAL A 77 -5.90 -7.16 9.01
CA VAL A 77 -4.65 -6.53 8.55
C VAL A 77 -4.90 -5.07 8.23
N VAL A 78 -3.97 -4.20 8.62
CA VAL A 78 -4.02 -2.76 8.27
C VAL A 78 -3.13 -2.51 7.06
N GLY A 79 -3.72 -2.11 5.94
CA GLY A 79 -2.99 -1.74 4.73
C GLY A 79 -2.51 -0.29 4.76
N VAL A 80 -1.27 -0.08 4.32
CA VAL A 80 -0.59 1.19 4.20
C VAL A 80 -0.15 1.40 2.75
N ASN A 81 -0.78 2.36 2.06
CA ASN A 81 -0.33 2.82 0.76
C ASN A 81 0.76 3.88 0.96
N TYR A 82 1.95 3.63 0.43
CA TYR A 82 3.12 4.47 0.68
C TYR A 82 3.94 4.66 -0.59
N TYR A 83 3.89 5.87 -1.14
CA TYR A 83 4.62 6.23 -2.36
C TYR A 83 5.65 7.35 -2.10
N PRO A 84 6.76 7.40 -2.86
CA PRO A 84 7.81 8.40 -2.66
C PRO A 84 7.31 9.85 -2.71
N HIS A 85 6.41 10.13 -3.65
CA HIS A 85 5.89 11.47 -3.92
C HIS A 85 4.90 11.98 -2.86
N THR A 86 4.19 11.10 -2.17
CA THR A 86 3.17 11.48 -1.18
C THR A 86 3.64 11.32 0.26
N ALA A 87 4.74 10.59 0.50
CA ALA A 87 5.28 10.40 1.84
C ALA A 87 5.46 11.74 2.59
N ARG A 88 5.24 11.77 3.90
CA ARG A 88 5.47 12.97 4.74
C ARG A 88 6.48 12.70 5.85
N THR A 89 6.73 11.42 6.14
CA THR A 89 7.78 10.95 7.05
C THR A 89 8.35 9.64 6.52
N SER A 90 9.27 8.98 7.24
CA SER A 90 9.82 7.69 6.81
C SER A 90 8.81 6.55 6.98
N LEU A 91 8.91 5.52 6.13
CA LEU A 91 8.02 4.36 6.19
C LEU A 91 8.11 3.64 7.55
N VAL A 92 9.31 3.49 8.12
CA VAL A 92 9.46 2.89 9.47
C VAL A 92 8.63 3.61 10.53
N LYS A 93 8.53 4.95 10.48
CA LYS A 93 7.73 5.73 11.45
C LYS A 93 6.25 5.49 11.25
N VAL A 94 5.80 5.42 10.00
CA VAL A 94 4.41 5.05 9.66
C VAL A 94 4.10 3.65 10.19
N LEU A 95 4.91 2.65 9.85
CA LEU A 95 4.70 1.25 10.27
C LEU A 95 4.65 1.12 11.80
N LEU A 96 5.58 1.75 12.52
CA LEU A 96 5.58 1.70 13.99
C LEU A 96 4.40 2.45 14.61
N ALA A 97 3.96 3.56 14.02
CA ALA A 97 2.78 4.28 14.49
C ALA A 97 1.51 3.43 14.28
N THR A 98 1.33 2.86 13.09
CA THR A 98 0.23 1.96 12.75
C THR A 98 0.21 0.74 13.68
N TRP A 99 1.37 0.12 13.91
CA TRP A 99 1.49 -1.05 14.79
C TRP A 99 1.09 -0.72 16.22
N ARG A 100 1.60 0.39 16.76
CA ARG A 100 1.26 0.84 18.12
C ARG A 100 -0.21 1.18 18.26
N ARG A 101 -0.82 1.76 17.23
CA ARG A 101 -2.22 2.19 17.23
C ARG A 101 -3.19 1.01 17.22
N TYR A 102 -2.96 0.02 16.37
CA TYR A 102 -3.94 -1.05 16.14
C TYR A 102 -3.53 -2.41 16.71
N ARG A 103 -2.22 -2.66 16.91
CA ARG A 103 -1.69 -3.97 17.32
C ARG A 103 -2.15 -5.12 16.41
N LYS A 104 -2.39 -4.82 15.13
CA LYS A 104 -2.76 -5.75 14.05
C LYS A 104 -1.61 -5.84 13.03
N PRO A 105 -1.40 -6.98 12.36
CA PRO A 105 -0.45 -7.08 11.25
C PRO A 105 -0.63 -5.96 10.22
N ILE A 106 0.47 -5.49 9.66
CA ILE A 106 0.48 -4.39 8.69
C ILE A 106 0.88 -4.93 7.32
N MET A 107 0.22 -4.49 6.26
CA MET A 107 0.66 -4.73 4.90
C MET A 107 1.06 -3.40 4.28
N VAL A 108 2.25 -3.30 3.69
CA VAL A 108 2.54 -2.22 2.74
C VAL A 108 1.78 -2.59 1.47
N SER A 109 0.54 -2.18 1.41
CA SER A 109 -0.47 -2.71 0.49
C SER A 109 -0.38 -2.09 -0.89
N GLU A 110 0.22 -0.92 -0.99
CA GLU A 110 0.64 -0.36 -2.27
C GLU A 110 1.92 0.47 -2.15
N THR A 111 2.84 0.23 -3.07
CA THR A 111 3.98 1.10 -3.34
C THR A 111 4.51 0.87 -4.75
N SER A 112 5.14 1.90 -5.33
CA SER A 112 5.93 1.79 -6.56
C SER A 112 6.80 3.02 -6.78
N TRP A 113 7.59 2.97 -7.85
CA TRP A 113 8.41 4.07 -8.32
C TRP A 113 8.00 4.46 -9.74
N HIS A 114 7.72 5.74 -9.96
CA HIS A 114 7.31 6.27 -11.26
C HIS A 114 8.53 6.88 -11.95
N ASP A 115 8.97 6.27 -13.05
CA ASP A 115 10.12 6.80 -13.79
C ASP A 115 9.83 8.21 -14.30
N GLY A 116 10.79 9.11 -14.11
CA GLY A 116 10.67 10.50 -14.53
C GLY A 116 9.79 11.37 -13.60
N HIS A 117 9.25 10.84 -12.51
CA HIS A 117 8.48 11.65 -11.57
C HIS A 117 9.42 12.60 -10.79
N PRO A 118 9.32 13.93 -10.96
CA PRO A 118 10.33 14.87 -10.46
C PRO A 118 10.46 14.86 -8.93
N ILE A 119 9.34 14.65 -8.21
CA ILE A 119 9.35 14.56 -6.75
C ILE A 119 10.11 13.31 -6.25
N HIS A 120 10.08 12.19 -6.99
CA HIS A 120 10.73 10.94 -6.57
C HIS A 120 12.24 11.15 -6.51
N HIS A 121 12.82 11.64 -7.61
CA HIS A 121 14.26 11.90 -7.72
C HIS A 121 14.74 13.04 -6.82
N ARG A 122 13.90 14.07 -6.56
CA ARG A 122 14.26 15.12 -5.61
C ARG A 122 14.39 14.58 -4.19
N ARG A 123 13.51 13.66 -3.80
CA ARG A 123 13.45 13.15 -2.42
C ARG A 123 14.37 11.96 -2.18
N TYR A 124 14.50 11.12 -3.19
CA TYR A 124 15.30 9.90 -3.17
C TYR A 124 16.25 9.91 -4.38
N PRO A 125 17.28 10.77 -4.35
CA PRO A 125 18.19 10.92 -5.47
C PRO A 125 18.92 9.60 -5.76
N GLY A 126 19.02 9.27 -7.05
CA GLY A 126 19.71 8.07 -7.52
C GLY A 126 18.90 6.76 -7.42
N LEU A 127 17.70 6.77 -6.84
CA LEU A 127 16.85 5.57 -6.84
C LEU A 127 16.16 5.35 -8.19
N ASN A 128 15.82 4.08 -8.42
CA ASN A 128 14.99 3.56 -9.50
C ASN A 128 13.99 2.55 -8.88
N LYS A 129 13.21 1.83 -9.70
CA LYS A 129 12.23 0.84 -9.20
C LYS A 129 12.83 -0.20 -8.26
N GLY A 130 13.96 -0.82 -8.63
CA GLY A 130 14.66 -1.80 -7.79
C GLY A 130 15.23 -1.18 -6.51
N GLY A 131 15.87 0.00 -6.62
CA GLY A 131 16.37 0.73 -5.46
C GLY A 131 15.27 1.17 -4.48
N TRP A 132 14.10 1.53 -5.00
CA TRP A 132 12.93 1.83 -4.17
C TRP A 132 12.38 0.60 -3.45
N LEU A 133 12.25 -0.53 -4.16
CA LEU A 133 11.84 -1.78 -3.53
C LEU A 133 12.79 -2.15 -2.39
N ARG A 134 14.11 -2.10 -2.63
CA ARG A 134 15.12 -2.34 -1.60
C ARG A 134 14.94 -1.40 -0.40
N HIS A 135 14.77 -0.11 -0.66
CA HIS A 135 14.53 0.88 0.40
C HIS A 135 13.28 0.54 1.23
N VAL A 136 12.16 0.19 0.59
CA VAL A 136 10.93 -0.20 1.28
C VAL A 136 11.16 -1.43 2.18
N LEU A 137 11.87 -2.44 1.66
CA LEU A 137 12.17 -3.65 2.42
C LEU A 137 13.09 -3.38 3.61
N GLU A 138 14.12 -2.55 3.44
CA GLU A 138 14.96 -2.10 4.56
C GLU A 138 14.13 -1.37 5.64
N GLN A 139 13.18 -0.52 5.24
CA GLN A 139 12.29 0.15 6.20
C GLN A 139 11.35 -0.82 6.92
N VAL A 140 10.89 -1.87 6.23
CA VAL A 140 10.10 -2.97 6.81
C VAL A 140 10.94 -3.76 7.80
N ASP A 141 12.16 -4.15 7.44
CA ASP A 141 13.07 -4.90 8.32
C ASP A 141 13.35 -4.13 9.61
N ILE A 142 13.57 -2.82 9.53
CA ILE A 142 13.76 -1.97 10.71
C ILE A 142 12.48 -1.93 11.58
N ALA A 143 11.29 -1.84 10.97
CA ALA A 143 10.04 -1.84 11.73
C ALA A 143 9.81 -3.19 12.44
N VAL A 144 10.10 -4.30 11.75
CA VAL A 144 10.02 -5.67 12.30
C VAL A 144 11.03 -5.86 13.43
N PHE A 145 12.26 -5.38 13.26
CA PHE A 145 13.27 -5.37 14.32
C PHE A 145 12.78 -4.64 15.58
N HIS A 146 12.01 -3.57 15.42
CA HIS A 146 11.36 -2.84 16.53
C HIS A 146 10.02 -3.44 16.98
N GLY A 147 9.71 -4.67 16.54
CA GLY A 147 8.59 -5.47 17.03
C GLY A 147 7.26 -5.24 16.31
N ALA A 148 7.23 -4.54 15.17
CA ALA A 148 6.04 -4.50 14.31
C ALA A 148 5.84 -5.85 13.60
N VAL A 149 4.59 -6.26 13.42
CA VAL A 149 4.26 -7.41 12.59
C VAL A 149 3.88 -6.91 11.21
N VAL A 150 4.70 -7.24 10.20
CA VAL A 150 4.44 -6.90 8.79
C VAL A 150 4.10 -8.17 8.03
N ALA A 151 2.90 -8.20 7.44
CA ALA A 151 2.35 -9.32 6.70
C ALA A 151 2.91 -9.43 5.27
N GLY A 152 3.33 -8.31 4.69
CA GLY A 152 3.93 -8.31 3.35
C GLY A 152 4.04 -6.91 2.74
N VAL A 153 4.60 -6.90 1.54
CA VAL A 153 4.75 -5.71 0.68
C VAL A 153 4.16 -6.03 -0.69
N CYS A 154 3.32 -5.15 -1.20
CA CYS A 154 2.69 -5.23 -2.50
C CYS A 154 3.22 -4.12 -3.41
N TRP A 155 3.77 -4.53 -4.55
CA TRP A 155 4.16 -3.62 -5.61
C TRP A 155 2.96 -3.36 -6.52
N TYR A 156 2.54 -2.10 -6.63
CA TYR A 156 1.39 -1.71 -7.43
C TYR A 156 1.68 -0.54 -8.39
N PRO A 157 1.35 -0.67 -9.68
CA PRO A 157 0.79 -1.86 -10.34
C PRO A 157 1.87 -2.86 -10.76
N ILE A 158 1.47 -4.06 -11.16
CA ILE A 158 2.40 -5.04 -11.78
C ILE A 158 2.67 -4.71 -13.26
N VAL A 159 1.69 -4.15 -13.97
CA VAL A 159 1.80 -3.77 -15.39
C VAL A 159 1.66 -2.26 -15.50
N ASP A 160 2.48 -1.63 -16.34
CA ASP A 160 2.34 -0.21 -16.68
C ASP A 160 0.91 0.08 -17.18
N CYS A 161 0.20 0.91 -16.43
CA CYS A 161 -1.20 1.24 -16.70
C CYS A 161 -1.33 2.68 -17.21
N PRO A 162 -2.40 2.97 -17.97
CA PRO A 162 -2.73 4.34 -18.30
C PRO A 162 -3.07 5.12 -17.01
N PRO A 163 -2.89 6.45 -17.01
CA PRO A 163 -3.42 7.28 -15.93
C PRO A 163 -4.90 7.02 -15.71
N TRP A 164 -5.35 6.88 -14.46
CA TRP A 164 -6.75 6.61 -14.14
C TRP A 164 -7.75 7.59 -14.78
N HIS A 165 -7.37 8.87 -14.87
CA HIS A 165 -8.20 9.93 -15.47
C HIS A 165 -8.16 9.92 -17.01
N ARG A 166 -7.33 9.09 -17.65
CA ARG A 166 -7.20 8.93 -19.11
C ARG A 166 -6.98 7.46 -19.47
N PRO A 167 -7.97 6.57 -19.24
CA PRO A 167 -7.81 5.12 -19.42
C PRO A 167 -7.49 4.70 -20.87
N PHE A 168 -7.77 5.57 -21.86
CA PHE A 168 -7.46 5.33 -23.27
C PHE A 168 -6.15 6.00 -23.74
N SER A 169 -5.37 6.56 -22.81
CA SER A 169 -4.09 7.19 -23.14
C SER A 169 -3.10 6.16 -23.68
N GLY A 170 -2.41 6.50 -24.76
CA GLY A 170 -1.21 5.78 -25.21
C GLY A 170 -0.03 5.96 -24.26
N ASP A 171 0.02 7.11 -23.56
CA ASP A 171 1.00 7.38 -22.52
C ASP A 171 0.62 6.57 -21.27
N ARG A 172 1.48 5.62 -20.92
CA ARG A 172 1.36 4.78 -19.72
C ARG A 172 2.32 5.28 -18.66
N TRP A 173 1.92 5.16 -17.40
CA TRP A 173 2.82 5.41 -16.28
C TRP A 173 3.85 4.28 -16.21
N SER A 174 5.15 4.62 -16.31
CA SER A 174 6.24 3.65 -16.12
C SER A 174 6.47 3.44 -14.63
N HIS A 175 5.75 2.48 -14.07
CA HIS A 175 5.79 2.17 -12.63
C HIS A 175 5.53 0.69 -12.31
N GLY A 176 5.12 -0.09 -13.31
CA GLY A 176 4.99 -1.53 -13.21
C GLY A 176 6.30 -2.28 -13.35
N LEU A 177 6.23 -3.57 -13.04
CA LEU A 177 7.25 -4.56 -13.38
C LEU A 177 7.23 -4.86 -14.88
N ILE A 178 6.04 -5.08 -15.43
CA ILE A 178 5.83 -5.30 -16.86
C ILE A 178 5.60 -3.94 -17.51
N ARG A 179 6.49 -3.61 -18.43
CA ARG A 179 6.51 -2.32 -19.14
C ARG A 179 5.43 -2.27 -20.22
N SER A 180 5.20 -1.07 -20.75
CA SER A 180 4.27 -0.85 -21.87
C SER A 180 4.57 -1.68 -23.13
N ASP A 181 5.83 -2.04 -23.35
CA ASP A 181 6.32 -2.89 -24.44
C ASP A 181 6.31 -4.39 -24.08
N LEU A 182 5.70 -4.77 -22.96
CA LEU A 182 5.65 -6.13 -22.40
C LEU A 182 7.00 -6.70 -21.96
N SER A 183 8.08 -5.91 -22.02
CA SER A 183 9.35 -6.28 -21.39
C SER A 183 9.25 -6.16 -19.87
N VAL A 184 10.16 -6.82 -19.16
CA VAL A 184 10.26 -6.74 -17.70
C VAL A 184 11.27 -5.65 -17.33
N ASP A 185 10.93 -4.79 -16.37
CA ASP A 185 11.84 -3.78 -15.85
C ASP A 185 13.11 -4.42 -15.27
N PRO A 186 14.30 -4.08 -15.79
CA PRO A 186 15.53 -4.77 -15.41
C PRO A 186 15.93 -4.50 -13.95
N ASN A 187 15.66 -3.31 -13.43
CA ASN A 187 16.06 -2.94 -12.07
C ASN A 187 15.16 -3.62 -11.04
N LEU A 188 13.84 -3.56 -11.24
CA LEU A 188 12.89 -4.22 -10.36
C LEU A 188 13.03 -5.75 -10.43
N SER A 189 13.22 -6.30 -11.64
CA SER A 189 13.44 -7.74 -11.80
C SER A 189 14.70 -8.23 -11.10
N ALA A 190 15.81 -7.49 -11.18
CA ALA A 190 17.05 -7.85 -10.50
C ALA A 190 16.87 -7.87 -8.98
N GLU A 191 16.16 -6.88 -8.42
CA GLU A 191 15.87 -6.84 -6.99
C GLU A 191 14.96 -7.99 -6.56
N LEU A 192 13.87 -8.25 -7.29
CA LEU A 192 12.96 -9.37 -7.02
C LEU A 192 13.67 -10.73 -7.09
N ALA A 193 14.59 -10.90 -8.05
CA ALA A 193 15.41 -12.10 -8.14
C ALA A 193 16.34 -12.25 -6.92
N ALA A 194 16.97 -11.17 -6.47
CA ALA A 194 17.83 -11.19 -5.28
C ALA A 194 17.05 -11.60 -4.00
N LEU A 195 15.77 -11.21 -3.88
CA LEU A 195 14.92 -11.60 -2.75
C LEU A 195 14.63 -13.10 -2.71
N ARG A 196 14.40 -13.73 -3.86
CA ARG A 196 14.16 -15.19 -3.93
C ARG A 196 15.35 -15.98 -3.38
N PHE A 197 16.58 -15.51 -3.62
CA PHE A 197 17.77 -16.14 -3.08
C PHE A 197 17.94 -15.93 -1.57
N ARG A 198 17.49 -14.79 -1.02
CA ARG A 198 17.51 -14.56 0.43
C ARG A 198 16.48 -15.38 1.20
N ALA A 199 15.33 -15.68 0.59
CA ALA A 199 14.29 -16.49 1.21
C ALA A 199 14.57 -18.00 1.18
N ALA A 200 15.52 -18.44 0.35
CA ALA A 200 15.89 -19.85 0.18
C ALA A 200 17.19 -20.26 0.93
N ALA A 201 17.81 -19.32 1.66
CA ALA A 201 19.02 -19.50 2.47
C ALA A 201 18.68 -19.42 3.96
#